data_AF-A0A0C2A1U1-F1
#
_entry.id   AF-A0A0C2A1U1-F1
#
_cell.length_a   1.000
_cell.length_b   1.000
_cell.length_c   1.000
_cell.angle_alpha   90.00
_cell.angle_beta   90.00
_cell.angle_gamma   90.00
#
_symmetry.space_group_name_H-M   'P 1'
#
loop_
_entity.id
_entity.type
_entity.pdbx_description
1 polymer ?
#
loop_
_entity_poly.entity_id
_entity_poly.type
_entity_poly.pdbx_seq_one_letter_code
_entity_poly.pdbx_strand_id
1 'polypeptide(L)'
;MFLALSSDPAFQPPPVAVADEYISPEGHRTRWASVTYTLPDGQIAEVVMIADDANRGDGYVYVEGEAVVHSSWNETGGVHTWTSSAPGASAQALAALTSLPGEAGDELFDAFTTDSEAFKCSEWGKKVLNASRYIWAGVVGAGMAACCVAGGPACIPCAGGLAAVGLYGDDQLTDYGE
;
A
#
# COMPACT_ATOMS: atom_id res chain seq x y z
N MET A 1 -18.17 29.65 -17.66
CA MET A 1 -17.92 28.23 -17.92
C MET A 1 -17.08 27.70 -16.77
N PHE A 2 -17.74 27.18 -15.73
CA PHE A 2 -17.05 26.59 -14.58
C PHE A 2 -16.74 25.13 -14.91
N LEU A 3 -15.47 24.77 -14.87
CA LEU A 3 -15.02 23.38 -14.92
C LEU A 3 -15.48 22.72 -13.62
N ALA A 4 -16.34 21.71 -13.72
CA ALA A 4 -16.66 20.84 -12.61
C ALA A 4 -15.36 20.12 -12.20
N LEU A 5 -14.86 20.42 -11.01
CA LEU A 5 -13.90 19.57 -10.33
C LEU A 5 -14.57 18.19 -10.23
N SER A 6 -13.99 17.21 -10.92
CA SER A 6 -14.31 15.81 -10.70
C SER A 6 -14.08 15.55 -9.22
N SER A 7 -15.16 15.42 -8.45
CA SER A 7 -15.10 14.87 -7.11
C SER A 7 -14.38 13.53 -7.23
N ASP A 8 -13.26 13.36 -6.53
CA ASP A 8 -12.66 12.06 -6.35
C ASP A 8 -13.75 11.05 -6.01
N PRO A 9 -13.69 9.81 -6.51
CA PRO A 9 -14.68 8.80 -6.17
C PRO A 9 -14.68 8.65 -4.65
N ALA A 10 -15.72 9.19 -4.00
CA ALA A 10 -15.84 9.13 -2.56
C ALA A 10 -16.13 7.67 -2.17
N PHE A 11 -15.21 7.05 -1.44
CA PHE A 11 -15.45 5.73 -0.87
C PHE A 11 -16.59 5.83 0.13
N GLN A 12 -17.67 5.08 -0.09
CA GLN A 12 -18.83 5.07 0.81
C GLN A 12 -19.21 3.63 1.15
N PRO A 13 -19.15 3.21 2.43
CA PRO A 13 -18.68 3.98 3.61
C PRO A 13 -17.19 4.35 3.52
N PRO A 14 -16.71 5.30 4.37
CA PRO A 14 -15.29 5.64 4.43
C PRO A 14 -14.42 4.40 4.66
N PRO A 15 -13.16 4.41 4.19
CA PRO A 15 -12.23 3.32 4.45
C PRO A 15 -12.11 3.03 5.95
N VAL A 16 -12.01 1.76 6.32
CA VAL A 16 -11.80 1.34 7.71
C VAL A 16 -10.46 0.65 7.80
N ALA A 17 -9.50 1.28 8.48
CA ALA A 17 -8.20 0.67 8.77
C ALA A 17 -8.13 0.09 10.18
N VAL A 18 -7.37 -0.99 10.31
CA VAL A 18 -7.05 -1.67 11.55
C VAL A 18 -5.57 -1.99 11.54
N ALA A 19 -4.88 -1.79 12.65
CA ALA A 19 -3.49 -2.21 12.84
C ALA A 19 -3.36 -3.01 14.14
N ASP A 20 -2.47 -3.99 14.14
CA ASP A 20 -2.16 -4.78 15.32
C ASP A 20 -0.74 -5.37 15.26
N GLU A 21 -0.27 -5.85 16.40
CA GLU A 21 1.06 -6.41 16.60
C GLU A 21 0.94 -7.79 17.23
N TYR A 22 1.75 -8.74 16.78
CA TYR A 22 1.83 -10.04 17.43
C TYR A 22 3.27 -10.53 17.55
N ILE A 23 3.47 -11.40 18.54
CA ILE A 23 4.75 -12.07 18.79
C ILE A 23 4.55 -13.55 18.52
N SER A 24 5.32 -14.11 17.59
CA SER A 24 5.30 -15.55 17.31
C SER A 24 5.83 -16.35 18.51
N PRO A 25 5.51 -17.66 18.61
CA PRO A 25 6.07 -18.52 19.65
C PRO A 25 7.62 -18.53 19.68
N GLU A 26 8.26 -18.27 18.55
CA GLU A 26 9.70 -18.18 18.37
C GLU A 26 10.27 -16.81 18.78
N GLY A 27 9.42 -15.87 19.20
CA GLY A 27 9.80 -14.53 19.65
C GLY A 27 9.91 -13.50 18.52
N HIS A 28 9.52 -13.83 17.30
CA HIS A 28 9.51 -12.88 16.19
C HIS A 28 8.33 -11.92 16.32
N ARG A 29 8.62 -10.62 16.25
CA ARG A 29 7.59 -9.58 16.33
C ARG A 29 7.22 -9.11 14.94
N THR A 30 5.92 -9.06 14.69
CA THR A 30 5.34 -8.64 13.42
C THR A 30 4.22 -7.64 13.68
N ARG A 31 4.21 -6.56 12.90
CA ARG A 31 3.13 -5.60 12.84
C ARG A 31 2.41 -5.75 11.51
N TRP A 32 1.09 -5.62 11.53
CA TRP A 32 0.29 -5.59 10.32
C TRP A 32 -0.76 -4.49 10.40
N ALA A 33 -1.19 -4.02 9.24
CA ALA A 33 -2.41 -3.23 9.12
C ALA A 33 -3.18 -3.68 7.88
N SER A 34 -4.50 -3.53 7.92
CA SER A 34 -5.32 -3.60 6.73
C SER A 34 -6.31 -2.46 6.66
N VAL A 35 -6.71 -2.10 5.45
CA VAL A 35 -7.79 -1.15 5.17
C VAL A 35 -8.77 -1.82 4.24
N THR A 36 -10.06 -1.71 4.56
CA THR A 36 -11.15 -2.17 3.70
C THR A 36 -11.93 -0.98 3.18
N TYR A 37 -12.25 -0.98 1.88
CA TYR A 37 -13.03 0.06 1.23
C TYR A 37 -13.90 -0.49 0.11
N THR A 38 -14.95 0.24 -0.25
CA THR A 38 -15.88 -0.14 -1.31
C THR A 38 -15.53 0.57 -2.61
N LEU A 39 -15.34 -0.19 -3.69
CA LEU A 39 -15.12 0.33 -5.04
C LEU A 39 -16.42 0.95 -5.60
N PRO A 40 -16.34 1.83 -6.62
CA PRO A 40 -17.52 2.49 -7.19
C PRO A 40 -18.62 1.56 -7.72
N ASP A 41 -18.30 0.30 -8.01
CA ASP A 41 -19.24 -0.72 -8.47
C ASP A 41 -19.84 -1.58 -7.34
N GLY A 42 -19.48 -1.30 -6.08
CA GLY A 42 -19.99 -1.98 -4.89
C GLY A 42 -19.15 -3.18 -4.43
N GLN A 43 -18.07 -3.51 -5.12
CA GLN A 43 -17.14 -4.56 -4.66
C GLN A 43 -16.29 -4.09 -3.48
N ILE A 44 -15.84 -5.04 -2.68
CA ILE A 44 -14.95 -4.80 -1.53
C ILE A 44 -13.50 -5.02 -1.95
N ALA A 45 -12.68 -4.00 -1.72
CA ALA A 45 -11.24 -4.08 -1.81
C ALA A 45 -10.62 -4.05 -0.41
N GLU A 46 -9.53 -4.77 -0.24
CA GLU A 46 -8.72 -4.76 0.98
C GLU A 46 -7.26 -4.58 0.61
N VAL A 47 -6.55 -3.72 1.32
CA VAL A 47 -5.09 -3.61 1.23
C VAL A 47 -4.51 -4.00 2.58
N VAL A 48 -3.48 -4.85 2.56
CA VAL A 48 -2.82 -5.35 3.76
C VAL A 48 -1.33 -5.04 3.68
N MET A 49 -0.75 -4.54 4.76
CA MET A 49 0.71 -4.43 4.94
C MET A 49 1.14 -5.20 6.18
N ILE A 50 2.28 -5.86 6.09
CA ILE A 50 2.87 -6.67 7.17
C ILE A 50 4.37 -6.37 7.19
N ALA A 51 4.95 -6.08 8.36
CA ALA A 51 6.40 -5.96 8.51
C ALA A 51 6.90 -6.52 9.85
N ASP A 52 8.13 -7.01 9.88
CA ASP A 52 8.75 -7.64 11.04
C ASP A 52 10.04 -6.97 11.53
N ASP A 53 10.55 -7.46 12.66
CA ASP A 53 11.78 -6.96 13.30
C ASP A 53 13.09 -7.36 12.62
N ALA A 54 13.00 -8.07 11.50
CA ALA A 54 14.09 -8.48 10.63
C ALA A 54 14.13 -7.70 9.31
N ASN A 55 13.42 -6.57 9.20
CA ASN A 55 13.29 -5.76 7.99
C ASN A 55 12.71 -6.55 6.80
N ARG A 56 11.73 -7.40 7.08
CA ARG A 56 10.99 -8.14 6.05
C ARG A 56 9.52 -7.80 6.11
N GLY A 57 8.84 -8.05 5.01
CA GLY A 57 7.40 -7.99 5.02
C GLY A 57 6.78 -8.09 3.64
N ASP A 58 5.46 -7.98 3.66
CA ASP A 58 4.61 -8.19 2.50
C ASP A 58 3.52 -7.13 2.46
N GLY A 59 3.12 -6.80 1.25
CA GLY A 59 1.98 -5.96 0.97
C GLY A 59 1.10 -6.59 -0.11
N TYR A 60 -0.20 -6.57 0.13
CA TYR A 60 -1.19 -7.22 -0.71
C TYR A 60 -2.32 -6.26 -1.04
N VAL A 61 -2.89 -6.42 -2.23
CA VAL A 61 -4.18 -5.85 -2.60
C VAL A 61 -5.10 -6.98 -2.99
N TYR A 62 -6.27 -7.03 -2.36
CA TYR A 62 -7.34 -7.98 -2.62
C TYR A 62 -8.58 -7.26 -3.17
N VAL A 63 -9.30 -7.92 -4.08
CA VAL A 63 -10.64 -7.52 -4.52
C VAL A 63 -11.54 -8.75 -4.42
N GLU A 64 -12.63 -8.66 -3.68
CA GLU A 64 -13.54 -9.80 -3.40
C GLU A 64 -12.80 -11.05 -2.88
N GLY A 65 -11.74 -10.86 -2.09
CA GLY A 65 -10.91 -11.93 -1.54
C GLY A 65 -9.87 -12.53 -2.52
N GLU A 66 -9.79 -12.04 -3.76
CA GLU A 66 -8.74 -12.45 -4.71
C GLU A 66 -7.56 -11.49 -4.67
N ALA A 67 -6.34 -12.01 -4.48
CA ALA A 67 -5.12 -11.21 -4.53
C ALA A 67 -4.87 -10.73 -5.97
N VAL A 68 -4.79 -9.42 -6.16
CA VAL A 68 -4.53 -8.80 -7.47
C VAL A 68 -3.13 -8.21 -7.55
N VAL A 69 -2.54 -7.86 -6.41
CA VAL A 69 -1.14 -7.46 -6.27
C VAL A 69 -0.55 -8.11 -5.03
N HIS A 70 0.69 -8.59 -5.17
CA HIS A 70 1.55 -8.95 -4.06
C HIS A 70 2.92 -8.33 -4.26
N SER A 71 3.48 -7.84 -3.17
CA SER A 71 4.72 -7.13 -3.11
C SER A 71 5.43 -7.57 -1.83
N SER A 72 6.70 -7.92 -1.93
CA SER A 72 7.48 -8.42 -0.79
C SER A 72 8.85 -7.76 -0.74
N TRP A 73 9.28 -7.46 0.49
CA TRP A 73 10.56 -6.86 0.79
C TRP A 73 11.34 -7.69 1.79
N ASN A 74 12.65 -7.79 1.58
CA ASN A 74 13.56 -8.39 2.55
C ASN A 74 14.92 -7.68 2.49
N GLU A 75 15.38 -7.21 3.65
CA GLU A 75 16.76 -6.76 3.85
C GLU A 75 17.54 -7.77 4.68
N THR A 76 18.37 -8.59 4.03
CA THR A 76 19.28 -9.51 4.71
C THR A 76 20.72 -9.03 4.56
N GLY A 77 21.35 -8.64 5.67
CA GLY A 77 22.76 -8.24 5.69
C GLY A 77 23.09 -7.00 4.84
N GLY A 78 22.15 -6.06 4.71
CA GLY A 78 22.27 -4.86 3.86
C GLY A 78 22.02 -5.13 2.37
N VAL A 79 21.61 -6.34 2.00
CA VAL A 79 21.16 -6.65 0.64
C VAL A 79 19.65 -6.52 0.56
N HIS A 80 19.23 -5.59 -0.28
CA HIS A 80 17.84 -5.21 -0.52
C HIS A 80 17.22 -6.05 -1.63
N THR A 81 16.24 -6.89 -1.30
CA THR A 81 15.57 -7.75 -2.29
C THR A 81 14.10 -7.39 -2.41
N TRP A 82 13.71 -7.03 -3.63
CA TRP A 82 12.34 -6.70 -4.01
C TRP A 82 11.73 -7.79 -4.89
N THR A 83 10.47 -8.14 -4.65
CA THR A 83 9.70 -8.99 -5.56
C THR A 83 8.27 -8.51 -5.60
N SER A 84 7.69 -8.46 -6.80
CA SER A 84 6.30 -8.07 -6.99
C SER A 84 5.64 -8.91 -8.05
N SER A 85 4.35 -9.16 -7.87
CA SER A 85 3.52 -9.87 -8.83
C SER A 85 2.11 -9.28 -8.85
N ALA A 86 1.44 -9.45 -9.99
CA ALA A 86 0.05 -9.05 -10.18
C ALA A 86 -0.71 -10.19 -10.85
N PRO A 87 -1.12 -11.21 -10.08
CA PRO A 87 -1.74 -12.41 -10.64
C PRO A 87 -3.17 -12.16 -11.17
N GLY A 88 -3.82 -11.06 -10.79
CA GLY A 88 -5.17 -10.69 -11.22
C GLY A 88 -5.16 -9.49 -12.19
N ALA A 89 -5.85 -9.63 -13.33
CA ALA A 89 -6.07 -8.55 -14.29
C ALA A 89 -7.57 -8.44 -14.64
N SER A 90 -8.32 -7.76 -13.78
CA SER A 90 -9.73 -7.40 -14.02
C SER A 90 -9.88 -5.88 -14.05
N ALA A 91 -10.97 -5.39 -14.67
CA ALA A 91 -11.28 -3.96 -14.67
C ALA A 91 -11.45 -3.39 -13.25
N GLN A 92 -11.77 -4.27 -12.29
CA GLN A 92 -12.02 -3.93 -10.90
C GLN A 92 -10.73 -3.97 -10.07
N ALA A 93 -9.82 -4.90 -10.39
CA ALA A 93 -8.44 -4.82 -9.93
C ALA A 93 -7.82 -3.48 -10.33
N LEU A 94 -8.08 -3.01 -11.55
CA LEU A 94 -7.61 -1.70 -12.01
C LEU A 94 -8.15 -0.55 -11.15
N ALA A 95 -9.45 -0.57 -10.80
CA ALA A 95 -10.05 0.45 -9.94
C ALA A 95 -9.37 0.51 -8.56
N ALA A 96 -9.20 -0.64 -7.89
CA ALA A 96 -8.51 -0.74 -6.61
C ALA A 96 -7.06 -0.24 -6.68
N LEU A 97 -6.33 -0.58 -7.75
CA LEU A 97 -4.94 -0.16 -7.92
C LEU A 97 -4.79 1.33 -8.21
N THR A 98 -5.75 1.93 -8.94
CA THR A 98 -5.75 3.39 -9.18
C THR A 98 -6.16 4.19 -7.95
N SER A 99 -6.90 3.59 -7.04
CA SER A 99 -7.42 4.25 -5.83
C SER A 99 -6.50 4.06 -4.62
N LEU A 100 -5.50 3.19 -4.74
CA LEU A 100 -4.50 2.90 -3.72
C LEU A 100 -3.71 4.13 -3.23
N PRO A 101 -3.21 5.06 -4.07
CA PRO A 101 -2.53 6.28 -3.58
C PRO A 101 -3.51 7.37 -3.08
N GLY A 102 -4.78 7.03 -2.83
CA GLY A 102 -5.80 7.94 -2.29
C GLY A 102 -6.16 7.66 -0.84
N GLU A 103 -7.33 8.14 -0.41
CA GLU A 103 -7.81 8.11 0.99
C GLU A 103 -7.63 6.76 1.70
N ALA A 104 -7.90 5.64 1.01
CA ALA A 104 -7.73 4.32 1.61
C ALA A 104 -6.25 3.98 1.90
N GLY A 105 -5.32 4.37 1.02
CA GLY A 105 -3.90 4.15 1.21
C GLY A 105 -3.32 5.01 2.33
N ASP A 106 -3.75 6.26 2.41
CA ASP A 106 -3.37 7.18 3.48
C ASP A 106 -3.87 6.63 4.83
N GLU A 107 -5.13 6.23 4.94
CA GLU A 107 -5.70 5.65 6.17
C GLU A 107 -4.99 4.37 6.60
N LEU A 108 -4.58 3.52 5.64
CA LEU A 108 -3.79 2.32 5.92
C LEU A 108 -2.42 2.66 6.50
N PHE A 109 -1.70 3.56 5.84
CA PHE A 109 -0.35 3.90 6.24
C PHE A 109 -0.35 4.65 7.57
N ASP A 110 -1.32 5.54 7.78
CA ASP A 110 -1.56 6.22 9.05
C ASP A 110 -1.87 5.20 10.15
N ALA A 111 -2.79 4.26 9.95
CA ALA A 111 -3.06 3.21 10.94
C ALA A 111 -1.81 2.36 11.24
N PHE A 112 -1.02 2.05 10.20
CA PHE A 112 0.20 1.26 10.36
C PHE A 112 1.27 2.03 11.16
N THR A 113 1.37 3.35 11.02
CA THR A 113 2.48 4.16 11.55
C THR A 113 2.11 5.02 12.78
N THR A 114 0.82 5.16 13.08
CA THR A 114 0.31 5.93 14.22
C THR A 114 0.48 5.12 15.51
N ASP A 115 1.69 5.16 16.05
CA ASP A 115 2.02 4.60 17.35
C ASP A 115 2.60 5.66 18.30
N SER A 116 2.75 5.28 19.57
CA SER A 116 3.44 6.07 20.59
C SER A 116 4.88 6.40 20.19
N GLU A 117 5.39 7.54 20.67
CA GLU A 117 6.80 7.93 20.54
C GLU A 117 7.78 6.82 20.99
N ALA A 118 7.38 6.00 21.96
CA ALA A 118 8.18 4.88 22.43
C ALA A 118 8.40 3.81 21.35
N PHE A 119 7.40 3.54 20.52
CA PHE A 119 7.53 2.63 19.38
C PHE A 119 8.47 3.22 18.34
N LYS A 120 8.20 4.45 17.89
CA LYS A 120 8.97 5.13 16.84
C LYS A 120 10.45 5.25 17.19
N CYS A 121 10.76 5.50 18.47
CA CYS A 121 12.13 5.59 18.96
C CYS A 121 12.82 4.23 19.17
N SER A 122 12.06 3.13 19.24
CA SER A 122 12.62 1.80 19.49
C SER A 122 13.34 1.22 18.26
N GLU A 123 14.38 0.41 18.48
CA GLU A 123 15.08 -0.28 17.38
C GLU A 123 14.15 -1.17 16.56
N TRP A 124 13.12 -1.71 17.19
CA TRP A 124 12.10 -2.48 16.51
C TRP A 124 11.22 -1.61 15.61
N GLY A 125 10.69 -0.51 16.14
CA GLY A 125 9.83 0.39 15.38
C GLY A 125 10.55 1.01 14.20
N LYS A 126 11.81 1.44 14.36
CA LYS A 126 12.62 1.94 13.23
C LYS A 126 12.74 0.91 12.10
N LYS A 127 12.97 -0.36 12.44
CA LYS A 127 13.06 -1.47 11.48
C LYS A 127 11.75 -1.71 10.75
N VAL A 128 10.66 -1.79 11.51
CA VAL A 128 9.30 -1.98 10.98
C VAL A 128 8.90 -0.81 10.08
N LEU A 129 9.11 0.43 10.50
CA LEU A 129 8.82 1.64 9.72
C LEU A 129 9.65 1.73 8.44
N ASN A 130 10.93 1.33 8.50
CA ASN A 130 11.77 1.26 7.32
C ASN A 130 11.27 0.21 6.32
N ALA A 131 10.97 -1.01 6.80
CA ALA A 131 10.44 -2.06 5.94
C ALA A 131 9.07 -1.69 5.35
N SER A 132 8.17 -1.12 6.15
CA SER A 132 6.83 -0.74 5.68
C SER A 132 6.87 0.34 4.60
N ARG A 133 7.77 1.33 4.72
CA ARG A 133 8.01 2.33 3.67
C ARG A 133 8.35 1.69 2.33
N TYR A 134 9.26 0.72 2.33
CA TYR A 134 9.60 0.02 1.09
C TYR A 134 8.40 -0.78 0.59
N ILE A 135 7.78 -1.60 1.46
CA ILE A 135 6.64 -2.45 1.10
C ILE A 135 5.54 -1.62 0.46
N TRP A 136 5.18 -0.49 1.07
CA TRP A 136 4.21 0.45 0.52
C TRP A 136 4.61 0.92 -0.88
N ALA A 137 5.84 1.42 -1.03
CA ALA A 137 6.34 1.93 -2.31
C ALA A 137 6.23 0.90 -3.43
N GLY A 138 6.54 -0.37 -3.17
CA GLY A 138 6.40 -1.39 -4.20
C GLY A 138 5.04 -2.07 -4.29
N VAL A 139 4.15 -1.97 -3.30
CA VAL A 139 2.71 -2.27 -3.52
C VAL A 139 2.15 -1.27 -4.52
N VAL A 140 2.39 0.03 -4.30
CA VAL A 140 1.98 1.10 -5.22
C VAL A 140 2.65 0.92 -6.58
N GLY A 141 3.96 0.69 -6.62
CA GLY A 141 4.71 0.47 -7.86
C GLY A 141 4.23 -0.76 -8.65
N ALA A 142 4.00 -1.89 -7.97
CA ALA A 142 3.49 -3.11 -8.59
C ALA A 142 2.07 -2.92 -9.15
N GLY A 143 1.21 -2.22 -8.41
CA GLY A 143 -0.12 -1.86 -8.86
C GLY A 143 -0.12 -1.04 -10.14
N MET A 144 0.77 -0.06 -10.23
CA MET A 144 0.91 0.77 -11.42
C MET A 144 1.49 0.00 -12.61
N ALA A 145 2.44 -0.90 -12.39
CA ALA A 145 2.96 -1.77 -13.44
C ALA A 145 1.89 -2.75 -13.96
N ALA A 146 1.09 -3.33 -13.07
CA ALA A 146 -0.03 -4.20 -13.43
C ALA A 146 -1.09 -3.47 -14.27
N CYS A 147 -1.39 -2.22 -13.91
CA CYS A 147 -2.26 -1.32 -14.67
C CYS A 147 -1.77 -1.15 -16.12
N CYS A 148 -0.46 -0.95 -16.34
CA CYS A 148 0.12 -0.82 -17.68
C CYS A 148 -0.02 -2.08 -18.54
N VAL A 149 0.02 -3.28 -17.94
CA VAL A 149 -0.07 -4.56 -18.67
C VAL A 149 -1.53 -4.92 -18.99
N ALA A 150 -2.46 -4.62 -18.08
CA ALA A 150 -3.88 -4.94 -18.26
C ALA A 150 -4.63 -3.95 -19.18
N GLY A 151 -4.22 -2.68 -19.23
CA GLY A 151 -4.94 -1.61 -19.94
C GLY A 151 -4.62 -1.45 -21.43
N GLY A 152 -3.62 -2.14 -21.97
CA GLY A 152 -3.15 -1.96 -23.35
C GLY A 152 -2.57 -0.55 -23.62
N PRO A 153 -2.18 -0.23 -24.87
CA PRO A 153 -1.47 1.01 -25.22
C PRO A 153 -2.31 2.30 -25.08
N ALA A 154 -3.53 2.22 -24.55
CA ALA A 154 -4.49 3.33 -24.45
C ALA A 154 -4.71 3.84 -23.01
N CYS A 155 -4.05 3.27 -21.99
CA CYS A 155 -4.13 3.84 -20.63
C CYS A 155 -3.30 5.13 -20.51
N ILE A 156 -3.90 6.25 -20.93
CA ILE A 156 -3.41 7.62 -20.70
C ILE A 156 -3.11 7.93 -19.21
N PRO A 157 -3.80 7.37 -18.18
CA PRO A 157 -3.38 7.60 -16.80
C PRO A 157 -2.01 6.98 -16.45
N CYS A 158 -1.46 6.06 -17.25
CA CYS A 158 -0.14 5.46 -17.00
C CYS A 158 1.04 6.41 -17.24
N ALA A 159 0.88 7.43 -18.10
CA ALA A 159 1.93 8.43 -18.34
C ALA A 159 2.03 9.44 -17.19
N GLY A 160 0.90 9.78 -16.54
CA GLY A 160 0.88 10.58 -15.31
C GLY A 160 1.14 9.72 -14.06
N GLY A 161 0.77 8.45 -14.09
CA GLY A 161 0.88 7.50 -13.01
C GLY A 161 2.31 7.12 -12.63
N LEU A 162 3.19 6.89 -13.61
CA LEU A 162 4.62 6.68 -13.34
C LEU A 162 5.32 7.95 -12.81
N ALA A 163 4.81 9.14 -13.14
CA ALA A 163 5.25 10.40 -12.54
C ALA A 163 4.65 10.60 -11.13
N ALA A 164 3.43 10.11 -10.87
CA ALA A 164 2.77 10.14 -9.57
C ALA A 164 3.43 9.20 -8.54
N VAL A 165 3.98 8.06 -8.96
CA VAL A 165 4.77 7.16 -8.09
C VAL A 165 6.03 7.87 -7.55
N GLY A 166 6.55 8.87 -8.29
CA GLY A 166 7.66 9.72 -7.85
C GLY A 166 7.26 11.02 -7.15
N LEU A 167 5.97 11.40 -7.12
CA LEU A 167 5.49 12.66 -6.52
C LEU A 167 4.64 12.44 -5.26
N TYR A 168 3.85 11.37 -5.19
CA TYR A 168 2.99 11.09 -4.03
C TYR A 168 3.65 10.17 -3.01
N GLY A 169 4.59 9.33 -3.46
CA GLY A 169 5.38 8.48 -2.57
C GLY A 169 6.44 9.25 -1.81
N ASP A 170 7.10 10.24 -2.40
CA ASP A 170 8.21 10.91 -1.72
C ASP A 170 7.72 11.87 -0.63
N ASP A 171 6.65 12.63 -0.88
CA ASP A 171 6.11 13.60 0.10
C ASP A 171 5.48 12.89 1.33
N GLN A 172 4.66 11.85 1.12
CA GLN A 172 4.10 11.06 2.24
C GLN A 172 5.15 10.20 2.96
N LEU A 173 6.29 9.86 2.33
CA LEU A 173 7.32 9.04 2.97
C LEU A 173 8.47 9.88 3.60
N THR A 174 8.56 11.17 3.29
CA THR A 174 9.59 12.07 3.84
C THR A 174 9.10 12.87 5.05
N ASP A 175 7.79 13.16 5.18
CA ASP A 175 7.23 13.91 6.31
C ASP A 175 7.26 13.12 7.64
N TYR A 176 7.43 11.80 7.60
CA TYR A 176 7.58 10.95 8.79
C TYR A 176 9.05 10.79 9.26
N GLY A 177 9.98 11.50 8.63
CA GLY A 177 11.43 11.39 8.86
C GLY A 177 12.10 12.57 9.58
N GLU A 178 11.36 13.62 9.95
CA GLU A 178 11.88 14.81 10.66
C GLU A 178 11.41 14.89 12.12
#